data_AF-A0A538JFI2-F1
#
_entry.id   AF-A0A538JFI2-F1
#
_cell.length_a   1.000
_cell.length_b   1.000
_cell.length_c   1.000
_cell.angle_alpha   90.00
_cell.angle_beta   90.00
_cell.angle_gamma   90.00
#
_symmetry.space_group_name_H-M   'P 1'
#
loop_
_entity.id
_entity.type
_entity.pdbx_description
1 polymer ?
#
loop_
_entity_poly.entity_id
_entity_poly.type
_entity_poly.pdbx_seq_one_letter_code
_entity_poly.pdbx_strand_id
1 'polypeptide(L)'
;MTDNDRLDYDKTTELLRTLLDVRFKLLAFVPTISGAAVAFVGHGAKPAQLLSVGVLGLVATLGVLFYEVRNSQLYEYALRRAAELERRLGLGLFAERPGLSVRPFGIAAAGHHRGIALVYGAALGGWAYLVAWGGLRELGVGNPRGAGALIGIFLGLLILAELLRLDVRPKEATPERASAAPTH
;
A
#
# COMPACT_ATOMS: atom_id res chain seq x y z
N MET A 1 -1.81 0.77 38.25
CA MET A 1 -1.01 0.53 37.03
C MET A 1 -0.60 -0.92 37.07
N THR A 2 -1.09 -1.74 36.14
CA THR A 2 -1.00 -3.21 36.27
C THR A 2 0.13 -3.77 35.40
N ASP A 3 0.77 -4.86 35.83
CA ASP A 3 1.75 -5.56 34.98
C ASP A 3 1.13 -6.07 33.67
N ASN A 4 -0.19 -6.28 33.65
CA ASN A 4 -0.96 -6.59 32.45
C ASN A 4 -0.93 -5.45 31.42
N ASP A 5 -1.00 -4.18 31.85
CA ASP A 5 -0.93 -3.03 30.93
C ASP A 5 0.44 -2.93 30.26
N ARG A 6 1.52 -3.24 31.00
CA ARG A 6 2.89 -3.28 30.46
C ARG A 6 3.05 -4.41 29.46
N LEU A 7 2.58 -5.62 29.79
CA LEU A 7 2.65 -6.77 28.89
C LEU A 7 1.86 -6.53 27.60
N ASP A 8 0.67 -5.93 27.68
CA ASP A 8 -0.14 -5.58 26.50
C ASP A 8 0.57 -4.52 25.63
N TYR A 9 1.22 -3.55 26.26
CA TYR A 9 2.01 -2.55 25.54
C TYR A 9 3.19 -3.20 24.79
N ASP A 10 3.93 -4.09 25.43
CA ASP A 10 5.03 -4.82 24.82
C ASP A 10 4.55 -5.67 23.62
N LYS A 11 3.43 -6.37 23.75
CA LYS A 11 2.86 -7.17 22.65
C LYS A 11 2.30 -6.32 21.52
N THR A 12 1.69 -5.19 21.83
CA THR A 12 1.21 -4.25 20.82
C THR A 12 2.36 -3.63 20.03
N THR A 13 3.45 -3.24 20.69
CA THR A 13 4.63 -2.67 20.04
C THR A 13 5.42 -3.71 19.24
N GLU A 14 5.48 -4.96 19.71
CA GLU A 14 6.02 -6.10 18.96
C GLU A 14 5.24 -6.32 17.65
N LEU A 15 3.90 -6.35 17.72
CA LEU A 15 3.05 -6.45 16.53
C LEU A 15 3.27 -5.29 15.56
N LEU A 16 3.33 -4.05 16.06
CA LEU A 16 3.63 -2.87 15.24
C LEU A 16 4.94 -3.04 14.47
N ARG A 17 6.01 -3.48 15.14
CA ARG A 17 7.30 -3.75 14.51
C ARG A 17 7.19 -4.80 13.41
N THR A 18 6.50 -5.92 13.66
CA THR A 18 6.32 -6.96 12.65
C THR A 18 5.57 -6.45 11.42
N LEU A 19 4.47 -5.71 11.60
CA LEU A 19 3.69 -5.14 10.50
C LEU A 19 4.52 -4.14 9.67
N LEU A 20 5.38 -3.34 10.33
CA LEU A 20 6.32 -2.43 9.68
C LEU A 20 7.37 -3.19 8.86
N ASP A 21 7.96 -4.23 9.43
CA ASP A 21 9.01 -5.02 8.79
C ASP A 21 8.51 -5.74 7.53
N VAL A 22 7.32 -6.36 7.59
CA VAL A 22 6.74 -7.01 6.41
C VAL A 22 6.46 -5.98 5.32
N ARG A 23 5.82 -4.86 5.67
CA ARG A 23 5.52 -3.78 4.74
C ARG A 23 6.77 -3.22 4.07
N PHE A 24 7.84 -2.99 4.83
CA PHE A 24 9.10 -2.48 4.28
C PHE A 24 9.69 -3.44 3.26
N LYS A 25 9.67 -4.75 3.54
CA LYS A 25 10.10 -5.79 2.60
C LYS A 25 9.25 -5.77 1.32
N LEU A 26 7.93 -5.72 1.44
CA LEU A 26 7.03 -5.65 0.28
C LEU A 26 7.31 -4.40 -0.57
N LEU A 27 7.44 -3.23 0.07
CA LEU A 27 7.76 -1.97 -0.59
C LEU A 27 9.14 -1.97 -1.26
N ALA A 28 10.09 -2.76 -0.77
CA ALA A 28 11.40 -2.94 -1.42
C ALA A 28 11.30 -3.88 -2.63
N PHE A 29 10.57 -4.99 -2.52
CA PHE A 29 10.49 -6.00 -3.57
C PHE A 29 9.63 -5.58 -4.76
N VAL A 30 8.45 -5.00 -4.52
CA VAL A 30 7.49 -4.65 -5.59
C VAL A 30 8.10 -3.75 -6.67
N PRO A 31 8.68 -2.57 -6.37
CA PRO A 31 9.27 -1.70 -7.38
C PRO A 31 10.51 -2.31 -8.04
N THR A 32 11.32 -3.07 -7.28
CA THR A 32 12.54 -3.70 -7.80
C THR A 32 12.19 -4.78 -8.83
N ILE A 33 11.26 -5.68 -8.50
CA ILE A 33 10.85 -6.78 -9.37
C ILE A 33 10.11 -6.24 -10.59
N SER A 34 9.17 -5.31 -10.41
CA SER A 34 8.43 -4.72 -11.54
C SER A 34 9.35 -3.95 -12.49
N GLY A 35 10.25 -3.11 -11.95
CA GLY A 35 11.24 -2.39 -12.74
C GLY A 35 12.17 -3.33 -13.52
N ALA A 36 12.71 -4.36 -12.88
CA ALA A 36 13.54 -5.36 -13.53
C ALA A 36 12.77 -6.09 -14.64
N ALA A 37 11.54 -6.54 -14.39
CA ALA A 37 10.74 -7.24 -15.38
C ALA A 37 10.46 -6.36 -16.62
N VAL A 38 10.09 -5.09 -16.42
CA VAL A 38 9.87 -4.16 -17.54
C VAL A 38 11.15 -3.94 -18.34
N ALA A 39 12.30 -3.80 -17.68
CA ALA A 39 13.59 -3.57 -18.34
C ALA A 39 14.06 -4.79 -19.16
N PHE A 40 14.00 -5.99 -18.58
CA PHE A 40 14.56 -7.21 -19.20
C PHE A 40 13.63 -7.86 -20.22
N VAL A 41 12.31 -7.87 -19.98
CA VAL A 41 11.36 -8.51 -20.91
C VAL A 41 11.12 -7.63 -22.15
N GLY A 42 11.47 -6.35 -22.09
CA GLY A 42 11.27 -5.43 -23.22
C GLY A 42 12.16 -5.66 -24.47
N HIS A 43 13.16 -6.54 -24.41
CA HIS A 43 14.08 -6.77 -25.52
C HIS A 43 13.84 -8.14 -26.15
N GLY A 44 13.31 -8.15 -27.38
CA GLY A 44 13.18 -9.38 -28.19
C GLY A 44 12.13 -10.40 -27.71
N ALA A 45 11.40 -10.12 -26.62
CA ALA A 45 10.37 -11.03 -26.12
C ALA A 45 9.25 -11.28 -27.13
N LYS A 46 8.68 -12.48 -27.12
CA LYS A 46 7.49 -12.83 -27.91
C LYS A 46 6.22 -12.21 -27.28
N PRO A 47 5.15 -11.93 -28.05
CA PRO A 47 3.90 -11.38 -27.51
C PRO A 47 3.34 -12.19 -26.34
N ALA A 48 3.31 -13.52 -26.47
CA ALA A 48 2.86 -14.43 -25.42
C ALA A 48 3.70 -14.31 -24.14
N GLN A 49 5.01 -14.09 -24.24
CA GLN A 49 5.87 -13.91 -23.07
C GLN A 49 5.57 -12.59 -22.34
N LEU A 50 5.35 -11.50 -23.09
CA LEU A 50 4.94 -10.21 -22.54
C LEU A 50 3.61 -10.32 -21.78
N LEU A 51 2.62 -10.99 -22.39
CA LEU A 51 1.32 -11.24 -21.78
C LEU A 51 1.44 -12.07 -20.51
N SER A 52 2.12 -13.23 -20.56
CA SER A 52 2.24 -14.12 -19.41
C SER A 52 2.95 -13.44 -18.23
N VAL A 53 4.07 -12.75 -18.49
CA VAL A 53 4.79 -12.03 -17.43
C VAL A 53 3.97 -10.85 -16.91
N GLY A 54 3.33 -10.09 -17.80
CA GLY A 54 2.48 -8.97 -17.44
C GLY A 54 1.29 -9.37 -16.57
N VAL A 55 0.55 -10.40 -16.95
CA VAL A 55 -0.63 -10.89 -16.22
C VAL A 55 -0.20 -11.46 -14.86
N LEU A 56 0.85 -12.29 -14.84
CA LEU A 56 1.38 -12.85 -13.59
C LEU A 56 1.79 -11.73 -12.61
N GLY A 57 2.56 -10.75 -13.10
CA GLY A 57 3.01 -9.63 -12.29
C GLY A 57 1.86 -8.75 -11.81
N LEU A 58 0.85 -8.50 -12.65
CA LEU A 58 -0.34 -7.74 -12.30
C LEU A 58 -1.12 -8.43 -11.17
N VAL A 59 -1.44 -9.72 -11.32
CA VAL A 59 -2.19 -10.51 -10.33
C VAL A 59 -1.43 -10.61 -9.02
N ALA A 60 -0.13 -10.94 -9.08
CA ALA A 60 0.70 -11.02 -7.88
C ALA A 60 0.76 -9.68 -7.14
N THR A 61 1.00 -8.57 -7.86
CA THR A 61 1.10 -7.23 -7.26
C THR A 61 -0.25 -6.75 -6.71
N LEU A 62 -1.38 -7.11 -7.34
CA LEU A 62 -2.71 -6.85 -6.79
C LEU A 62 -2.95 -7.62 -5.48
N GLY A 63 -2.54 -8.89 -5.41
CA GLY A 63 -2.60 -9.68 -4.17
C GLY A 63 -1.78 -9.03 -3.04
N VAL A 64 -0.57 -8.57 -3.35
CA VAL A 64 0.26 -7.82 -2.40
C VAL A 64 -0.39 -6.50 -2.00
N LEU A 65 -1.00 -5.76 -2.92
CA LEU A 65 -1.73 -4.52 -2.61
C LEU A 65 -2.89 -4.79 -1.63
N PHE A 66 -3.68 -5.83 -1.85
CA PHE A 66 -4.77 -6.19 -0.92
C PHE A 66 -4.23 -6.56 0.46
N TYR A 67 -3.12 -7.30 0.52
CA TYR A 67 -2.42 -7.56 1.76
C TYR A 67 -1.97 -6.24 2.44
N GLU A 68 -1.38 -5.31 1.69
CA GLU A 68 -0.89 -4.03 2.23
C GLU A 68 -2.01 -3.14 2.77
N VAL A 69 -3.16 -3.11 2.08
CA VAL A 69 -4.35 -2.39 2.56
C VAL A 69 -4.84 -3.01 3.88
N ARG A 70 -4.89 -4.34 3.98
CA ARG A 70 -5.27 -5.00 5.23
C ARG A 70 -4.24 -4.78 6.34
N ASN A 71 -2.95 -4.84 6.01
CA ASN A 71 -1.85 -4.56 6.91
C ASN A 71 -1.93 -3.14 7.49
N SER A 72 -2.26 -2.15 6.65
CA SER A 72 -2.47 -0.77 7.06
C SER A 72 -3.60 -0.61 8.08
N GLN A 73 -4.71 -1.35 7.91
CA GLN A 73 -5.82 -1.34 8.88
C GLN A 73 -5.39 -1.89 10.25
N LEU A 74 -4.65 -3.01 10.26
CA LEU A 74 -4.13 -3.61 11.49
C LEU A 74 -3.11 -2.70 12.16
N TYR A 75 -2.25 -2.06 11.37
CA TYR A 75 -1.26 -1.11 11.86
C TYR A 75 -1.91 0.08 12.56
N GLU A 76 -2.91 0.73 11.93
CA GLU A 76 -3.63 1.86 12.54
C GLU A 76 -4.38 1.46 13.82
N TYR A 77 -4.95 0.25 13.85
CA TYR A 77 -5.56 -0.28 15.07
C TYR A 77 -4.53 -0.46 16.20
N ALA A 78 -3.42 -1.13 15.93
CA ALA A 78 -2.35 -1.35 16.90
C ALA A 78 -1.73 -0.03 17.36
N LEU A 79 -1.59 0.96 16.46
CA LEU A 79 -1.06 2.28 16.78
C LEU A 79 -1.97 3.02 17.77
N ARG A 80 -3.29 3.01 17.54
CA ARG A 80 -4.27 3.60 18.48
C ARG A 80 -4.25 2.90 19.83
N ARG A 81 -4.15 1.56 19.84
CA ARG A 81 -4.05 0.77 21.07
C ARG A 81 -2.79 1.12 21.87
N ALA A 82 -1.64 1.23 21.19
CA ALA A 82 -0.39 1.64 21.82
C ALA A 82 -0.51 3.02 22.46
N ALA A 83 -1.06 4.00 21.73
CA ALA A 83 -1.27 5.35 22.25
C ALA A 83 -2.25 5.40 23.45
N GLU A 84 -3.24 4.52 23.50
CA GLU A 84 -4.13 4.38 24.66
C GLU A 84 -3.38 3.81 25.88
N LEU A 85 -2.59 2.76 25.69
CA LEU A 85 -1.79 2.14 26.75
C LEU A 85 -0.72 3.10 27.29
N GLU A 86 -0.06 3.85 26.42
CA GLU A 86 0.92 4.86 26.84
C GLU A 86 0.31 5.93 27.74
N ARG A 87 -0.89 6.42 27.43
CA ARG A 87 -1.60 7.37 28.29
C ARG A 87 -1.87 6.82 29.68
N ARG A 88 -2.15 5.51 29.79
CA ARG A 88 -2.36 4.83 31.08
C ARG A 88 -1.05 4.59 31.84
N LEU A 89 0.06 4.42 31.10
CA LEU A 89 1.39 4.14 31.63
C LEU A 89 2.23 5.40 31.88
N GLY A 90 1.78 6.58 31.45
CA GLY A 90 2.53 7.84 31.53
C GLY A 90 3.70 7.91 30.54
N LEU A 91 3.54 7.31 29.36
CA LEU A 91 4.51 7.31 28.23
C LEU A 91 3.99 8.17 27.07
N GLY A 92 4.81 8.40 26.03
CA GLY A 92 4.49 9.38 24.99
C GLY A 92 5.01 9.15 23.56
N LEU A 93 5.47 7.97 23.16
CA LEU A 93 6.00 7.75 21.80
C LEU A 93 4.91 7.79 20.71
N PHE A 94 3.79 7.11 20.96
CA PHE A 94 2.63 7.02 20.06
C PHE A 94 1.54 8.02 20.45
N ALA A 95 1.36 8.28 21.74
CA ALA A 95 0.35 9.19 22.29
C ALA A 95 0.61 10.66 21.94
N GLU A 96 1.89 11.06 21.87
CA GLU A 96 2.30 12.45 21.58
C GLU A 96 2.87 12.60 20.16
N ARG A 97 2.62 11.61 19.28
CA ARG A 97 3.18 11.59 17.93
C ARG A 97 2.82 12.86 17.15
N PRO A 98 3.80 13.55 16.53
CA PRO A 98 3.51 14.72 15.71
C PRO A 98 2.66 14.35 14.49
N GLY A 99 1.73 15.24 14.13
CA GLY A 99 0.92 15.12 12.93
C GLY A 99 1.74 15.23 11.63
N LEU A 100 1.08 15.03 10.50
CA LEU A 100 1.69 15.09 9.16
C LEU A 100 2.06 16.55 8.78
N SER A 101 3.24 17.01 9.19
CA SER A 101 3.71 18.39 8.94
C SER A 101 4.67 18.53 7.75
N VAL A 102 5.38 17.45 7.39
CA VAL A 102 6.42 17.47 6.35
C VAL A 102 5.79 17.40 4.96
N ARG A 103 6.25 18.24 4.02
CA ARG A 103 5.80 18.26 2.62
C ARG A 103 6.98 18.18 1.66
N PRO A 104 7.32 17.00 1.11
CA PRO A 104 8.38 16.86 0.12
C PRO A 104 8.08 17.74 -1.10
N PHE A 105 9.06 18.54 -1.52
CA PHE A 105 8.96 19.50 -2.63
C PHE A 105 7.83 20.54 -2.49
N GLY A 106 7.23 20.69 -1.30
CA GLY A 106 6.11 21.59 -1.06
C GLY A 106 4.76 21.13 -1.64
N ILE A 107 4.68 19.95 -2.26
CA ILE A 107 3.52 19.53 -3.07
C ILE A 107 2.41 18.94 -2.19
N ALA A 108 2.74 17.95 -1.36
CA ALA A 108 1.78 17.22 -0.55
C ALA A 108 2.40 16.77 0.78
N ALA A 109 1.58 16.60 1.81
CA ALA A 109 2.05 16.07 3.09
C ALA A 109 2.58 14.64 2.92
N ALA A 110 3.79 14.38 3.44
CA ALA A 110 4.40 13.07 3.49
C ALA A 110 3.55 12.15 4.37
N GLY A 111 2.68 11.38 3.73
CA GLY A 111 1.79 10.42 4.36
C GLY A 111 2.12 9.01 3.92
N HIS A 112 1.96 8.07 4.83
CA HIS A 112 2.24 6.66 4.57
C HIS A 112 1.43 6.12 3.38
N HIS A 113 0.13 6.40 3.35
CA HIS A 113 -0.78 5.97 2.29
C HIS A 113 -0.42 6.56 0.92
N ARG A 114 0.07 7.80 0.87
CA ARG A 114 0.56 8.40 -0.39
C ARG A 114 1.78 7.66 -0.94
N GLY A 115 2.69 7.24 -0.05
CA GLY A 115 3.84 6.42 -0.44
C GLY A 115 3.41 5.08 -1.05
N ILE A 116 2.46 4.38 -0.42
CA ILE A 116 1.86 3.16 -0.96
C ILE A 116 1.24 3.44 -2.33
N ALA A 117 0.41 4.49 -2.45
CA ALA A 117 -0.30 4.79 -3.68
C ALA A 117 0.65 5.02 -4.86
N LEU A 118 1.76 5.72 -4.64
CA LEU A 118 2.79 5.95 -5.65
C LEU A 118 3.49 4.65 -6.08
N VAL A 119 3.93 3.83 -5.12
CA VAL A 119 4.66 2.59 -5.41
C VAL A 119 3.78 1.59 -6.17
N TYR A 120 2.57 1.33 -5.67
CA TYR A 120 1.68 0.34 -6.30
C TYR A 120 1.06 0.87 -7.59
N GLY A 121 0.76 2.17 -7.70
CA GLY A 121 0.31 2.78 -8.95
C GLY A 121 1.35 2.63 -10.07
N ALA A 122 2.63 2.90 -9.76
CA ALA A 122 3.73 2.72 -10.70
C ALA A 122 3.93 1.25 -11.09
N ALA A 123 3.99 0.35 -10.12
CA ALA A 123 4.22 -1.08 -10.37
C ALA A 123 3.07 -1.71 -11.19
N LEU A 124 1.81 -1.47 -10.82
CA LEU A 124 0.66 -1.97 -11.55
C LEU A 124 0.53 -1.36 -12.95
N GLY A 125 0.89 -0.07 -13.11
CA GLY A 125 1.00 0.56 -14.43
C GLY A 125 2.06 -0.12 -15.31
N GLY A 126 3.21 -0.49 -14.75
CA GLY A 126 4.26 -1.23 -15.45
C GLY A 126 3.82 -2.62 -15.92
N TRP A 127 3.09 -3.36 -15.07
CA TRP A 127 2.52 -4.66 -15.47
C TRP A 127 1.43 -4.50 -16.53
N ALA A 128 0.55 -3.50 -16.37
CA ALA A 128 -0.48 -3.18 -17.36
C ALA A 128 0.13 -2.79 -18.72
N TYR A 129 1.27 -2.09 -18.72
CA TYR A 129 2.05 -1.82 -19.94
C TYR A 129 2.46 -3.12 -20.64
N LEU A 130 3.02 -4.11 -19.91
CA LEU A 130 3.43 -5.38 -20.52
C LEU A 130 2.25 -6.16 -21.09
N VAL A 131 1.12 -6.21 -20.36
CA VAL A 131 -0.11 -6.85 -20.84
C VAL A 131 -0.62 -6.17 -22.11
N ALA A 132 -0.78 -4.84 -22.07
CA ALA A 132 -1.29 -4.08 -23.20
C ALA A 132 -0.35 -4.18 -24.41
N TRP A 133 0.95 -4.03 -24.21
CA TRP A 133 1.92 -4.14 -25.30
C TRP A 133 1.92 -5.54 -25.94
N GLY A 134 1.93 -6.60 -25.13
CA GLY A 134 1.87 -7.97 -25.62
C GLY A 134 0.60 -8.24 -26.42
N GLY A 135 -0.56 -7.85 -25.88
CA GLY A 135 -1.86 -8.02 -26.53
C GLY A 135 -2.01 -7.22 -27.83
N LEU A 136 -1.63 -5.94 -27.82
CA LEU A 136 -1.71 -5.08 -29.00
C LEU A 136 -0.78 -5.54 -30.12
N ARG A 137 0.37 -6.12 -29.77
CA ARG A 137 1.29 -6.69 -30.75
C ARG A 137 0.72 -7.95 -31.39
N GLU A 138 0.04 -8.80 -30.63
CA GLU A 138 -0.67 -9.97 -31.17
C GLU A 138 -1.81 -9.57 -32.12
N LEU A 139 -2.48 -8.46 -31.81
CA LEU A 139 -3.54 -7.88 -32.65
C LEU A 139 -3.02 -7.11 -33.88
N GLY A 140 -1.70 -7.04 -34.09
CA GLY A 140 -1.11 -6.36 -35.25
C GLY A 140 -1.29 -4.84 -35.25
N VAL A 141 -1.51 -4.20 -34.09
CA VAL A 141 -1.62 -2.74 -33.99
C VAL A 141 -0.29 -2.09 -34.39
N GLY A 142 -0.34 -1.02 -35.20
CA GLY A 142 0.86 -0.43 -35.83
C GLY A 142 1.93 0.11 -34.85
N ASN A 143 1.52 0.66 -33.69
CA ASN A 143 2.44 1.08 -32.63
C ASN A 143 2.03 0.49 -31.27
N PRO A 144 2.23 -0.82 -31.07
CA PRO A 144 1.70 -1.52 -29.91
C PRO A 144 2.45 -1.15 -28.63
N ARG A 145 3.74 -0.80 -28.76
CA ARG A 145 4.58 -0.36 -27.63
C ARG A 145 4.16 1.02 -27.13
N GLY A 146 3.97 1.99 -28.03
CA GLY A 146 3.52 3.34 -27.67
C GLY A 146 2.11 3.34 -27.07
N ALA A 147 1.18 2.63 -27.72
CA ALA A 147 -0.17 2.49 -27.19
C ALA A 147 -0.21 1.75 -25.84
N GLY A 148 0.57 0.67 -25.69
CA GLY A 148 0.73 -0.02 -24.41
C GLY A 148 1.26 0.88 -23.31
N ALA A 149 2.22 1.76 -23.61
CA ALA A 149 2.78 2.70 -22.63
C ALA A 149 1.73 3.70 -22.16
N LEU A 150 0.93 4.25 -23.08
CA LEU A 150 -0.19 5.14 -22.73
C LEU A 150 -1.21 4.43 -21.83
N ILE A 151 -1.57 3.19 -22.15
CA ILE A 151 -2.50 2.38 -21.34
C ILE A 151 -1.92 2.12 -19.95
N GLY A 152 -0.64 1.73 -19.86
CA GLY A 152 0.03 1.48 -18.58
C GLY A 152 0.10 2.73 -17.69
N ILE A 153 0.45 3.89 -18.28
CA ILE A 153 0.44 5.18 -17.57
C ILE A 153 -0.97 5.52 -17.10
N PHE A 154 -1.97 5.44 -17.99
CA PHE A 154 -3.35 5.76 -17.65
C PHE A 154 -3.88 4.89 -16.51
N LEU A 155 -3.70 3.58 -16.59
CA LEU A 155 -4.14 2.64 -15.54
C LEU A 155 -3.36 2.84 -14.24
N GLY A 156 -2.05 3.07 -14.30
CA GLY A 156 -1.24 3.39 -13.13
C GLY A 156 -1.70 4.67 -12.42
N LEU A 157 -2.01 5.73 -13.18
CA LEU A 157 -2.57 6.97 -12.63
C LEU A 157 -3.98 6.80 -12.07
N LEU A 158 -4.82 5.98 -12.71
CA LEU A 158 -6.16 5.65 -12.22
C LEU A 158 -6.08 4.92 -10.87
N ILE A 159 -5.20 3.94 -10.75
CA ILE A 159 -4.96 3.20 -9.51
C ILE A 159 -4.39 4.13 -8.43
N LEU A 160 -3.41 4.97 -8.77
CA LEU A 160 -2.86 5.98 -7.87
C LEU A 160 -3.98 6.89 -7.35
N ALA A 161 -4.83 7.41 -8.23
CA ALA A 161 -5.94 8.28 -7.85
C ALA A 161 -6.94 7.56 -6.94
N GLU A 162 -7.26 6.29 -7.21
CA GLU A 162 -8.16 5.50 -6.39
C GLU A 162 -7.58 5.22 -4.98
N LEU A 163 -6.31 4.85 -4.88
CA LEU A 163 -5.66 4.64 -3.58
C LEU A 163 -5.56 5.94 -2.76
N LEU A 164 -5.33 7.07 -3.41
CA LEU A 164 -5.37 8.38 -2.76
C LEU A 164 -6.79 8.76 -2.29
N ARG A 165 -7.84 8.32 -2.99
CA ARG A 165 -9.24 8.55 -2.57
C ARG A 165 -9.62 7.73 -1.34
N LEU A 166 -9.17 6.48 -1.26
CA LEU A 166 -9.45 5.60 -0.12
C LEU A 166 -8.86 6.12 1.20
N ASP A 167 -7.77 6.87 1.13
CA ASP A 167 -7.13 7.51 2.30
C ASP A 167 -7.93 8.70 2.85
N VAL A 168 -8.62 9.46 1.98
CA VAL A 168 -9.32 10.70 2.36
C VAL A 168 -10.62 10.45 3.13
N ARG A 169 -11.12 9.21 3.19
CA ARG A 169 -12.30 8.87 3.99
C ARG A 169 -11.89 8.20 5.31
N PRO A 170 -11.63 8.95 6.38
CA PRO A 170 -11.68 8.35 7.70
C PRO A 170 -13.10 7.84 7.90
N LYS A 171 -13.26 6.53 8.05
CA LYS A 171 -14.51 5.95 8.54
C LYS A 171 -14.67 6.49 9.95
N GLU A 172 -15.53 7.49 10.13
CA GLU A 172 -15.96 7.92 11.46
C GLU A 172 -16.31 6.66 12.24
N ALA A 173 -15.65 6.45 13.38
CA ALA A 173 -16.02 5.38 14.27
C ALA A 173 -17.44 5.69 14.73
N THR A 174 -18.43 4.94 14.24
CA THR A 174 -19.78 4.96 14.81
C THR A 174 -19.62 4.74 16.31
N PRO A 175 -20.06 5.67 17.17
CA PRO A 175 -19.95 5.53 18.61
C PRO A 175 -21.04 4.58 19.09
N GLU A 176 -20.93 3.30 18.75
CA GLU A 176 -21.87 2.28 19.18
C GLU A 176 -21.15 1.27 20.07
N ARG A 177 -20.92 1.69 21.32
CA ARG A 177 -20.78 0.88 22.55
C ARG A 177 -20.33 1.76 23.72
N ALA A 178 -21.12 2.77 24.05
CA ALA A 178 -20.99 3.50 25.33
C ALA A 178 -22.22 3.33 26.25
N SER A 179 -23.26 2.58 25.84
CA SER A 179 -24.43 2.31 26.68
C SER A 179 -24.72 0.82 26.82
N ALA A 180 -23.91 0.13 27.60
CA ALA A 180 -24.31 -1.13 28.22
C ALA A 180 -23.55 -1.30 29.54
N ALA A 181 -23.81 -0.40 30.48
CA ALA A 181 -23.62 -0.72 31.88
C ALA A 181 -24.82 -1.57 32.31
N PRO A 182 -24.63 -2.79 32.84
CA PRO A 182 -25.74 -3.54 33.41
C PRO A 182 -26.10 -2.88 34.75
N THR A 183 -27.27 -2.23 34.79
CA THR A 183 -28.04 -2.14 36.03
C THR A 183 -28.62 -3.52 36.29
N HIS A 184 -28.08 -4.25 37.27
CA HIS A 184 -28.79 -5.02 38.30
C HIS A 184 -27.79 -5.64 39.26
#